data_AF-A0A9X3EPS9-F1
#
_entry.id   AF-A0A9X3EPS9-F1
#
_cell.length_a   1.000
_cell.length_b   1.000
_cell.length_c   1.000
_cell.angle_alpha   90.00
_cell.angle_beta   90.00
_cell.angle_gamma   90.00
#
_symmetry.space_group_name_H-M   'P 1'
#
loop_
_entity.id
_entity.type
_entity.pdbx_description
1 polymer ?
#
loop_
_entity_poly.entity_id
_entity_poly.type
_entity_poly.pdbx_seq_one_letter_code
_entity_poly.pdbx_strand_id
1 'polypeptide(L)'
;MCTDTTVRGNRFQTVNNNGGKRLAWGGVQIGFGCERVLVEDNWIEGGSGYGITFGTGTAGDEVPGDLDIFDPVGRFVLVAADDALYHSKASLRETAEPRGGGPLVDVGYGTYCRDVRILRNTITGMGSSGISVIGFHAAPEEEFEAYDTMETPDVEIADNVIRGNCAYPFDGPPSPDHVDYAAVGGIVLADSDNLRIHDNAILGNGAEETLYPICGIYLMHGENVAVENNRVTGNGKRPTTDTPFLGHRFGIGLMLVGRRLGGLPDAPMIEGDARMPAARVRGNVVHHPMGKALQLHGIGPMFVEGNVFVAKARGVPVVDDSTGRCVDIHNLGQSPELIDSASIPGDLGFLPTPPLLWDPAEPLPVDPMFADGRVLFTGNQVRYSPEGAETGGIQCVNRFQSYGDVAVLDNQFFVDFPPETSGSIDNDTTVVAWSTRTANNRWVDPAVAEPYYTVASATTAARMNITALNQATRCIHVMISGVLPAIAGNPVDYNQTLTACDDEEEEPVPLAPP
;
A
#
# COMPACT_ATOMS: atom_id res chain seq x y z
N MET A 1 -28.05 -16.01 0.09
CA MET A 1 -27.66 -14.62 -0.16
C MET A 1 -28.45 -13.73 0.77
N CYS A 2 -27.80 -12.75 1.40
CA CYS A 2 -28.41 -11.85 2.36
C CYS A 2 -28.66 -10.47 1.72
N THR A 3 -29.78 -9.84 2.06
CA THR A 3 -30.12 -8.51 1.54
C THR A 3 -30.77 -7.73 2.67
N ASP A 4 -30.49 -6.43 2.77
CA ASP A 4 -31.06 -5.55 3.81
C ASP A 4 -30.84 -6.10 5.22
N THR A 5 -29.61 -6.55 5.49
CA THR A 5 -29.26 -7.28 6.70
C THR A 5 -28.45 -6.40 7.65
N THR A 6 -28.86 -6.36 8.92
CA THR A 6 -28.15 -5.62 9.96
C THR A 6 -27.69 -6.56 11.07
N VAL A 7 -26.39 -6.51 11.39
CA VAL A 7 -25.78 -7.14 12.56
C VAL A 7 -25.32 -6.03 13.49
N ARG A 8 -26.06 -5.81 14.59
CA ARG A 8 -25.82 -4.67 15.49
C ARG A 8 -25.80 -5.06 16.97
N GLY A 9 -24.86 -4.49 17.72
CA GLY A 9 -24.87 -4.51 19.18
C GLY A 9 -24.56 -5.87 19.80
N ASN A 10 -23.88 -6.75 19.07
CA ASN A 10 -23.59 -8.11 19.51
C ASN A 10 -22.16 -8.24 20.03
N ARG A 11 -21.93 -9.30 20.81
CA ARG A 11 -20.57 -9.76 21.17
C ARG A 11 -20.32 -11.13 20.56
N PHE A 12 -19.39 -11.20 19.62
CA PHE A 12 -18.87 -12.44 19.04
C PHE A 12 -17.54 -12.75 19.72
N GLN A 13 -17.48 -13.87 20.45
CA GLN A 13 -16.27 -14.26 21.18
C GLN A 13 -15.96 -15.73 20.97
N THR A 14 -14.76 -16.02 20.48
CA THR A 14 -14.27 -17.40 20.43
C THR A 14 -13.66 -17.77 21.78
N VAL A 15 -14.27 -18.73 22.49
CA VAL A 15 -13.81 -19.16 23.81
C VAL A 15 -12.63 -20.13 23.66
N ASN A 16 -11.47 -19.75 24.21
CA ASN A 16 -10.31 -20.64 24.32
C ASN A 16 -10.59 -21.75 25.33
N ASN A 17 -10.96 -22.94 24.86
CA ASN A 17 -11.03 -24.12 25.71
C ASN A 17 -9.61 -24.65 25.96
N ASN A 18 -9.08 -24.35 27.15
CA ASN A 18 -7.81 -24.83 27.72
C ASN A 18 -7.35 -26.20 27.17
N GLY A 19 -6.51 -26.20 26.13
CA GLY A 19 -5.78 -27.38 25.65
C GLY A 19 -6.22 -28.00 24.31
N GLY A 20 -7.25 -27.49 23.63
CA GLY A 20 -7.70 -28.02 22.33
C GLY A 20 -7.24 -27.18 21.12
N LYS A 21 -6.51 -27.80 20.17
CA LYS A 21 -6.05 -27.21 18.89
C LYS A 21 -7.17 -26.87 17.87
N ARG A 22 -8.36 -26.45 18.30
CA ARG A 22 -9.46 -26.07 17.41
C ARG A 22 -10.03 -24.74 17.87
N LEU A 23 -9.59 -23.66 17.24
CA LEU A 23 -10.27 -22.38 17.31
C LEU A 23 -11.36 -22.40 16.24
N ALA A 24 -12.54 -21.88 16.57
CA ALA A 24 -13.48 -21.49 15.53
C ALA A 24 -12.81 -20.42 14.65
N TRP A 25 -13.16 -20.36 13.36
CA TRP A 25 -12.73 -19.27 12.48
C TRP A 25 -13.00 -17.90 13.13
N GLY A 26 -14.14 -17.78 13.82
CA GLY A 26 -14.55 -16.59 14.55
C GLY A 26 -15.15 -15.54 13.63
N GLY A 27 -15.64 -14.45 14.24
CA GLY A 27 -16.06 -13.27 13.49
C GLY A 27 -17.44 -13.32 12.81
N VAL A 28 -17.63 -12.39 11.89
CA VAL A 28 -18.82 -12.24 11.02
C VAL A 28 -18.40 -12.51 9.58
N GLN A 29 -19.08 -13.41 8.90
CA GLN A 29 -18.86 -13.66 7.48
C GLN A 29 -20.00 -13.06 6.65
N ILE A 30 -19.65 -12.27 5.65
CA ILE A 30 -20.54 -11.70 4.64
C ILE A 30 -20.28 -12.47 3.35
N GLY A 31 -21.13 -13.45 3.11
CA GLY A 31 -20.99 -14.35 1.95
C GLY A 31 -21.31 -13.66 0.62
N PHE A 32 -20.86 -14.26 -0.49
CA PHE A 32 -21.11 -13.77 -1.84
C PHE A 32 -22.59 -13.49 -2.12
N GLY A 33 -22.83 -12.50 -2.99
CA GLY A 33 -24.16 -12.06 -3.37
C GLY A 33 -24.92 -11.34 -2.24
N CYS A 34 -24.25 -11.03 -1.12
CA CYS A 34 -24.82 -10.17 -0.11
C CYS A 34 -24.82 -8.70 -0.57
N GLU A 35 -25.89 -7.99 -0.23
CA GLU A 35 -26.07 -6.59 -0.61
C GLU A 35 -26.76 -5.81 0.52
N ARG A 36 -26.41 -4.52 0.70
CA ARG A 36 -27.01 -3.65 1.73
C ARG A 36 -26.86 -4.27 3.11
N VAL A 37 -25.62 -4.55 3.48
CA VAL A 37 -25.27 -5.17 4.76
C VAL A 37 -24.68 -4.12 5.69
N LEU A 38 -25.23 -4.02 6.89
CA LEU A 38 -24.74 -3.16 7.96
C LEU A 38 -24.22 -4.00 9.11
N VAL A 39 -22.92 -3.91 9.39
CA VAL A 39 -22.29 -4.51 10.58
C VAL A 39 -21.82 -3.38 11.47
N GLU A 40 -22.50 -3.14 12.60
CA GLU A 40 -22.12 -2.02 13.46
C GLU A 40 -22.27 -2.21 14.96
N ASP A 41 -21.50 -1.44 15.73
CA ASP A 41 -21.54 -1.45 17.19
C ASP A 41 -21.35 -2.87 17.79
N ASN A 42 -20.60 -3.75 17.12
CA ASN A 42 -20.31 -5.10 17.60
C ASN A 42 -18.92 -5.18 18.26
N TRP A 43 -18.78 -6.12 19.19
CA TRP A 43 -17.51 -6.54 19.78
C TRP A 43 -17.14 -7.91 19.23
N ILE A 44 -16.07 -8.00 18.45
CA ILE A 44 -15.58 -9.22 17.81
C ILE A 44 -14.21 -9.54 18.38
N GLU A 45 -14.08 -10.69 19.05
CA GLU A 45 -12.89 -11.05 19.81
C GLU A 45 -12.50 -12.52 19.64
N GLY A 46 -11.26 -12.73 19.18
CA GLY A 46 -10.67 -14.05 19.07
C GLY A 46 -11.27 -14.92 17.97
N GLY A 47 -10.52 -15.96 17.60
CA GLY A 47 -10.81 -16.81 16.45
C GLY A 47 -9.53 -17.02 15.67
N SER A 48 -9.47 -18.06 14.85
CA SER A 48 -8.30 -18.32 14.01
C SER A 48 -8.26 -17.53 12.71
N GLY A 49 -9.41 -17.03 12.26
CA GLY A 49 -9.57 -16.33 10.98
C GLY A 49 -9.66 -14.82 11.13
N TYR A 50 -10.44 -14.20 10.25
CA TYR A 50 -10.69 -12.76 10.23
C TYR A 50 -11.83 -12.34 11.16
N GLY A 51 -11.78 -11.11 11.66
CA GLY A 51 -12.87 -10.56 12.47
C GLY A 51 -14.15 -10.35 11.65
N ILE A 52 -14.02 -9.74 10.47
CA ILE A 52 -15.08 -9.69 9.46
C ILE A 52 -14.49 -10.22 8.15
N THR A 53 -15.19 -11.17 7.54
CA THR A 53 -14.77 -11.85 6.32
C THR A 53 -15.73 -11.55 5.18
N PHE A 54 -15.23 -11.13 4.02
CA PHE A 54 -15.99 -11.08 2.76
C PHE A 54 -15.77 -12.35 1.94
N GLY A 55 -16.82 -12.82 1.29
CA GLY A 55 -16.80 -14.01 0.43
C GLY A 55 -17.28 -15.27 1.14
N THR A 56 -17.59 -16.30 0.34
CA THR A 56 -17.98 -17.62 0.83
C THR A 56 -17.13 -18.68 0.14
N GLY A 57 -16.67 -19.68 0.88
CA GLY A 57 -16.37 -20.99 0.28
C GLY A 57 -17.65 -21.82 0.20
N THR A 58 -17.94 -22.48 -0.91
CA THR A 58 -19.07 -23.43 -1.00
C THR A 58 -18.58 -24.85 -1.22
N ALA A 59 -19.34 -25.82 -0.71
CA ALA A 59 -19.38 -27.23 -1.08
C ALA A 59 -19.48 -27.58 -2.58
N GLY A 60 -18.41 -27.58 -3.40
CA GLY A 60 -18.44 -28.08 -4.79
C GLY A 60 -17.73 -29.43 -4.98
N ASP A 61 -18.26 -30.30 -5.86
CA ASP A 61 -17.84 -31.71 -6.07
C ASP A 61 -16.64 -31.93 -7.03
N GLU A 62 -16.11 -30.90 -7.69
CA GLU A 62 -15.00 -31.06 -8.66
C GLU A 62 -14.03 -29.89 -8.57
N VAL A 63 -12.83 -30.12 -8.03
CA VAL A 63 -11.71 -29.16 -8.13
C VAL A 63 -11.10 -29.31 -9.52
N PRO A 64 -11.15 -28.31 -10.41
CA PRO A 64 -10.21 -28.24 -11.53
C PRO A 64 -8.81 -28.16 -10.92
N GLY A 65 -7.88 -29.03 -11.35
CA GLY A 65 -6.58 -29.24 -10.71
C GLY A 65 -5.62 -28.04 -10.65
N ASP A 66 -6.06 -26.84 -11.01
CA ASP A 66 -5.22 -25.71 -11.41
C ASP A 66 -5.58 -24.38 -10.71
N LEU A 67 -6.43 -24.38 -9.66
CA LEU A 67 -6.77 -23.16 -8.90
C LEU A 67 -5.98 -23.05 -7.58
N ASP A 68 -4.85 -22.33 -7.61
CA ASP A 68 -4.05 -22.00 -6.42
C ASP A 68 -4.70 -20.86 -5.61
N ILE A 69 -5.64 -21.22 -4.71
CA ILE A 69 -6.24 -20.27 -3.76
C ILE A 69 -5.22 -19.94 -2.67
N PHE A 70 -4.65 -18.74 -2.70
CA PHE A 70 -3.83 -18.23 -1.61
C PHE A 70 -4.66 -17.45 -0.60
N ASP A 71 -5.11 -18.11 0.45
CA ASP A 71 -5.48 -17.43 1.69
C ASP A 71 -4.28 -17.57 2.65
N PRO A 72 -3.58 -16.47 3.02
CA PRO A 72 -2.39 -16.54 3.86
C PRO A 72 -2.64 -17.19 5.22
N VAL A 73 -3.91 -17.35 5.62
CA VAL A 73 -4.34 -18.00 6.87
C VAL A 73 -5.37 -19.10 6.62
N GLY A 74 -6.02 -19.07 5.47
CA GLY A 74 -7.08 -19.99 5.09
C GLY A 74 -6.53 -21.33 4.64
N ARG A 75 -6.13 -22.15 5.62
CA ARG A 75 -6.59 -23.55 5.61
C ARG A 75 -8.09 -23.57 5.93
N PHE A 76 -8.90 -22.93 5.09
CA PHE A 76 -10.35 -22.95 5.15
C PHE A 76 -10.82 -24.21 4.43
N VAL A 77 -10.78 -25.36 5.11
CA VAL A 77 -11.43 -26.56 4.59
C VAL A 77 -12.84 -26.60 5.17
N LEU A 78 -13.84 -26.44 4.32
CA LEU A 78 -15.19 -26.89 4.62
C LEU A 78 -15.19 -28.42 4.50
N VAL A 79 -15.16 -29.12 5.63
CA VAL A 79 -15.32 -30.57 5.61
C VAL A 79 -16.82 -30.85 5.66
N ALA A 80 -17.35 -31.53 4.64
CA ALA A 80 -18.69 -32.10 4.71
C ALA A 80 -18.74 -33.06 5.91
N ALA A 81 -19.57 -32.74 6.91
CA ALA A 81 -19.99 -33.74 7.89
C ALA A 81 -21.14 -34.55 7.28
N ASP A 82 -21.25 -35.82 7.68
CA ASP A 82 -22.28 -36.77 7.23
C ASP A 82 -23.73 -36.27 7.41
N ASP A 83 -23.92 -35.16 8.14
CA ASP A 83 -25.19 -34.50 8.41
C ASP A 83 -25.16 -33.00 8.01
N ALA A 84 -25.15 -32.67 6.71
CA ALA A 84 -25.55 -31.39 6.08
C ALA A 84 -25.12 -30.04 6.74
N LEU A 85 -24.13 -30.05 7.62
CA LEU A 85 -23.60 -28.89 8.33
C LEU A 85 -22.14 -28.72 7.95
N TYR A 86 -21.84 -27.63 7.24
CA TYR A 86 -20.48 -27.24 6.90
C TYR A 86 -19.75 -26.78 8.18
N HIS A 87 -18.63 -27.43 8.50
CA HIS A 87 -17.74 -26.98 9.57
C HIS A 87 -16.52 -26.27 8.99
N SER A 88 -16.21 -25.07 9.49
CA SER A 88 -14.92 -24.43 9.26
C SER A 88 -13.87 -25.09 10.15
N LYS A 89 -12.79 -25.59 9.55
CA LYS A 89 -11.65 -26.17 10.28
C LYS A 89 -10.39 -25.35 10.04
N ALA A 90 -10.07 -24.43 10.94
CA ALA A 90 -8.74 -23.85 10.98
C ALA A 90 -7.75 -24.82 11.63
N SER A 91 -6.87 -25.44 10.85
CA SER A 91 -5.75 -26.20 11.40
C SER A 91 -4.47 -25.38 11.40
N LEU A 92 -4.14 -24.82 12.56
CA LEU A 92 -2.84 -24.17 12.86
C LEU A 92 -1.63 -25.14 12.89
N ARG A 93 -1.73 -26.37 12.37
CA ARG A 93 -0.60 -27.30 12.16
C ARG A 93 -0.92 -28.30 11.06
N GLU A 94 0.06 -28.53 10.18
CA GLU A 94 0.01 -29.43 9.03
C GLU A 94 0.02 -30.94 9.39
N THR A 95 0.00 -31.31 10.67
CA THR A 95 0.35 -32.70 11.07
C THR A 95 -0.86 -33.61 11.32
N ALA A 96 -2.02 -33.34 10.76
CA ALA A 96 -3.14 -34.28 10.86
C ALA A 96 -3.89 -34.34 9.54
N GLU A 97 -3.76 -35.48 8.85
CA GLU A 97 -4.68 -35.88 7.78
C GLU A 97 -6.14 -35.65 8.24
N PRO A 98 -7.05 -35.29 7.33
CA PRO A 98 -8.46 -35.15 7.63
C PRO A 98 -8.95 -36.37 8.43
N ARG A 99 -9.29 -36.21 9.70
CA ARG A 99 -10.07 -37.24 10.41
C ARG A 99 -11.50 -37.12 9.90
N GLY A 100 -11.76 -37.87 8.85
CA GLY A 100 -12.94 -37.80 8.00
C GLY A 100 -12.43 -37.84 6.57
N GLY A 101 -12.35 -39.04 5.99
CA GLY A 101 -11.86 -39.28 4.63
C GLY A 101 -12.84 -38.80 3.56
N GLY A 102 -13.23 -37.52 3.63
CA GLY A 102 -14.01 -36.85 2.61
C GLY A 102 -13.10 -36.21 1.56
N PRO A 103 -13.56 -36.11 0.30
CA PRO A 103 -12.83 -35.43 -0.77
C PRO A 103 -12.59 -33.95 -0.43
N LEU A 104 -11.53 -33.38 -1.04
CA LEU A 104 -11.25 -31.94 -1.05
C LEU A 104 -12.33 -31.22 -1.88
N VAL A 105 -12.55 -29.93 -1.56
CA VAL A 105 -13.71 -29.14 -1.98
C VAL A 105 -13.32 -28.03 -2.95
N ASP A 106 -14.13 -27.83 -3.99
CA ASP A 106 -14.01 -26.73 -4.95
C ASP A 106 -14.72 -25.45 -4.47
N VAL A 107 -14.13 -24.27 -4.72
CA VAL A 107 -14.63 -22.97 -4.25
C VAL A 107 -15.38 -22.27 -5.39
N GLY A 108 -16.70 -22.18 -5.28
CA GLY A 108 -17.53 -21.43 -6.22
C GLY A 108 -17.56 -19.93 -5.90
N TYR A 109 -17.07 -19.10 -6.83
CA TYR A 109 -17.05 -17.65 -6.71
C TYR A 109 -18.39 -17.04 -7.12
N GLY A 110 -19.08 -16.40 -6.16
CA GLY A 110 -20.03 -15.34 -6.50
C GLY A 110 -19.28 -14.02 -6.50
N THR A 111 -19.39 -13.25 -7.58
CA THR A 111 -18.41 -12.20 -7.91
C THR A 111 -18.46 -10.93 -7.07
N TYR A 112 -19.46 -10.72 -6.18
CA TYR A 112 -19.54 -9.47 -5.44
C TYR A 112 -20.22 -9.55 -4.06
N CYS A 113 -19.72 -8.76 -3.12
CA CYS A 113 -20.45 -8.26 -1.94
C CYS A 113 -20.49 -6.73 -2.03
N ARG A 114 -21.68 -6.14 -2.17
CA ARG A 114 -21.81 -4.71 -2.48
C ARG A 114 -22.63 -3.92 -1.48
N ASP A 115 -22.38 -2.61 -1.39
CA ASP A 115 -23.07 -1.70 -0.46
C ASP A 115 -23.01 -2.25 0.98
N VAL A 116 -21.79 -2.41 1.48
CA VAL A 116 -21.52 -2.94 2.82
C VAL A 116 -20.93 -1.86 3.69
N ARG A 117 -21.52 -1.69 4.88
CA ARG A 117 -21.12 -0.69 5.85
C ARG A 117 -20.68 -1.38 7.14
N ILE A 118 -19.42 -1.18 7.51
CA ILE A 118 -18.80 -1.72 8.73
C ILE A 118 -18.45 -0.55 9.64
N LEU A 119 -19.29 -0.30 10.65
CA LEU A 119 -19.24 0.94 11.43
C LEU A 119 -19.06 0.69 12.93
N ARG A 120 -18.17 1.43 13.60
CA ARG A 120 -18.10 1.44 15.09
C ARG A 120 -17.93 0.07 15.76
N ASN A 121 -17.30 -0.89 15.08
CA ASN A 121 -17.02 -2.20 15.68
C ASN A 121 -15.68 -2.17 16.42
N THR A 122 -15.56 -3.00 17.45
CA THR A 122 -14.27 -3.34 18.06
C THR A 122 -13.88 -4.73 17.61
N ILE A 123 -12.76 -4.86 16.90
CA ILE A 123 -12.25 -6.12 16.35
C ILE A 123 -10.86 -6.38 16.91
N THR A 124 -10.70 -7.44 17.70
CA THR A 124 -9.46 -7.67 18.46
C THR A 124 -9.07 -9.14 18.60
N GLY A 125 -7.76 -9.38 18.66
CA GLY A 125 -7.21 -10.70 18.99
C GLY A 125 -7.54 -11.78 17.96
N MET A 126 -7.91 -11.39 16.73
CA MET A 126 -8.16 -12.33 15.65
C MET A 126 -6.86 -12.99 15.22
N GLY A 127 -6.95 -14.26 14.81
CA GLY A 127 -5.81 -15.03 14.36
C GLY A 127 -5.18 -14.47 13.09
N SER A 128 -6.02 -13.91 12.22
CA SER A 128 -5.66 -13.20 11.00
C SER A 128 -6.06 -11.72 11.09
N SER A 129 -6.31 -11.06 9.96
CA SER A 129 -6.69 -9.67 9.85
C SER A 129 -7.97 -9.30 10.59
N GLY A 130 -8.13 -8.01 10.90
CA GLY A 130 -9.38 -7.51 11.44
C GLY A 130 -10.54 -7.65 10.44
N ILE A 131 -10.36 -7.11 9.23
CA ILE A 131 -11.31 -7.18 8.13
C ILE A 131 -10.57 -7.68 6.89
N SER A 132 -11.09 -8.71 6.24
CA SER A 132 -10.48 -9.25 5.02
C SER A 132 -11.46 -9.94 4.08
N VAL A 133 -10.99 -10.26 2.88
CA VAL A 133 -11.61 -11.20 1.95
C VAL A 133 -11.09 -12.63 2.18
N ILE A 134 -11.84 -13.63 1.73
CA ILE A 134 -11.34 -15.00 1.54
C ILE A 134 -10.56 -15.05 0.22
N GLY A 135 -9.29 -15.46 0.29
CA GLY A 135 -8.44 -15.66 -0.89
C GLY A 135 -7.90 -14.35 -1.51
N PHE A 136 -6.59 -14.32 -1.76
CA PHE A 136 -5.94 -13.44 -2.73
C PHE A 136 -5.59 -14.31 -3.92
N HIS A 137 -6.14 -13.99 -5.08
CA HIS A 137 -5.86 -14.72 -6.30
C HIS A 137 -4.88 -13.88 -7.11
N ALA A 138 -3.65 -14.35 -7.18
CA ALA A 138 -2.75 -13.87 -8.20
C ALA A 138 -2.21 -15.06 -8.98
N ALA A 139 -3.02 -15.49 -9.92
CA ALA A 139 -2.53 -16.10 -11.13
C ALA A 139 -3.48 -15.68 -12.25
N PRO A 140 -2.93 -15.56 -13.45
CA PRO A 140 -3.32 -16.58 -14.39
C PRO A 140 -2.07 -17.26 -14.95
N GLU A 141 -2.21 -18.55 -15.24
CA GLU A 141 -1.29 -19.28 -16.11
C GLU A 141 -1.28 -18.71 -17.55
N GLU A 142 -2.16 -17.75 -17.84
CA GLU A 142 -2.26 -17.01 -19.11
C GLU A 142 -2.00 -15.50 -18.91
N GLU A 143 -1.22 -14.93 -19.82
CA GLU A 143 -0.56 -13.61 -19.73
C GLU A 143 -1.49 -12.37 -19.63
N PHE A 144 -2.83 -12.55 -19.55
CA PHE A 144 -3.80 -11.43 -19.63
C PHE A 144 -5.13 -11.63 -18.88
N GLU A 145 -5.35 -12.68 -18.08
CA GLU A 145 -6.59 -12.74 -17.29
C GLU A 145 -6.53 -11.80 -16.08
N ALA A 146 -7.64 -11.08 -15.83
CA ALA A 146 -7.78 -10.25 -14.65
C ALA A 146 -7.74 -11.12 -13.40
N TYR A 147 -7.11 -10.64 -12.32
CA TYR A 147 -7.08 -11.33 -11.02
C TYR A 147 -8.51 -11.74 -10.60
N ASP A 148 -8.80 -13.04 -10.55
CA ASP A 148 -10.11 -13.57 -10.12
C ASP A 148 -10.25 -13.42 -8.61
N THR A 149 -10.53 -12.21 -8.16
CA THR A 149 -10.52 -11.85 -6.73
C THR A 149 -11.89 -11.49 -6.22
N MET A 150 -12.05 -11.53 -4.90
CA MET A 150 -13.31 -11.13 -4.27
C MET A 150 -13.54 -9.62 -4.47
N GLU A 151 -14.52 -9.26 -5.30
CA GLU A 151 -14.94 -7.88 -5.48
C GLU A 151 -15.86 -7.41 -4.35
N THR A 152 -15.53 -6.24 -3.81
CA THR A 152 -16.26 -5.61 -2.71
C THR A 152 -16.58 -4.15 -3.03
N PRO A 153 -17.43 -3.87 -4.04
CA PRO A 153 -17.72 -2.49 -4.43
C PRO A 153 -18.62 -1.78 -3.40
N ASP A 154 -18.47 -0.46 -3.33
CA ASP A 154 -19.28 0.42 -2.48
C ASP A 154 -19.20 0.05 -0.99
N VAL A 155 -18.00 -0.25 -0.50
CA VAL A 155 -17.74 -0.56 0.91
C VAL A 155 -17.38 0.69 1.70
N GLU A 156 -18.02 0.86 2.86
CA GLU A 156 -17.67 1.87 3.86
C GLU A 156 -17.18 1.18 5.15
N ILE A 157 -15.96 1.48 5.58
CA ILE A 157 -15.38 1.02 6.84
C ILE A 157 -15.05 2.24 7.68
N ALA A 158 -15.85 2.50 8.72
CA ALA A 158 -15.70 3.72 9.51
C ALA A 158 -15.80 3.55 11.02
N ASP A 159 -15.09 4.41 11.75
CA ASP A 159 -15.14 4.51 13.21
C ASP A 159 -14.80 3.19 13.97
N ASN A 160 -14.13 2.23 13.32
CA ASN A 160 -13.82 0.94 13.95
C ASN A 160 -12.52 1.03 14.78
N VAL A 161 -12.43 0.19 15.82
CA VAL A 161 -11.20 -0.06 16.56
C VAL A 161 -10.70 -1.47 16.20
N ILE A 162 -9.62 -1.54 15.43
CA ILE A 162 -9.07 -2.78 14.88
C ILE A 162 -7.66 -2.98 15.45
N ARG A 163 -7.49 -3.92 16.39
CA ARG A 163 -6.22 -4.00 17.13
C ARG A 163 -5.79 -5.39 17.54
N GLY A 164 -4.48 -5.60 17.60
CA GLY A 164 -3.90 -6.86 18.08
C GLY A 164 -4.41 -8.09 17.32
N ASN A 165 -4.80 -7.91 16.06
CA ASN A 165 -5.12 -9.00 15.16
C ASN A 165 -3.83 -9.54 14.54
N CYS A 166 -3.92 -10.58 13.72
CA CYS A 166 -2.79 -11.42 13.32
C CYS A 166 -2.08 -11.99 14.55
N ALA A 167 -2.87 -12.43 15.53
CA ALA A 167 -2.41 -12.85 16.85
C ALA A 167 -1.71 -14.21 16.84
N TYR A 168 -1.85 -15.00 15.77
CA TYR A 168 -1.13 -16.26 15.61
C TYR A 168 -0.05 -16.10 14.54
N PRO A 169 1.22 -16.46 14.84
CA PRO A 169 2.27 -16.45 13.85
C PRO A 169 1.97 -17.49 12.77
N PHE A 170 2.27 -17.12 11.53
CA PHE A 170 2.24 -18.01 10.37
C PHE A 170 3.38 -19.01 10.43
N ASP A 171 3.17 -20.20 9.86
CA ASP A 171 4.21 -21.23 9.71
C ASP A 171 5.19 -20.80 8.58
N GLY A 172 5.94 -19.73 8.79
CA GLY A 172 6.94 -19.21 7.85
C GLY A 172 6.50 -17.98 7.03
N PRO A 173 7.40 -17.46 6.18
CA PRO A 173 7.10 -16.37 5.25
C PRO A 173 6.15 -16.83 4.12
N PRO A 174 5.58 -15.89 3.34
CA PRO A 174 4.85 -16.23 2.11
C PRO A 174 5.72 -17.03 1.13
N SER A 175 5.09 -17.85 0.27
CA SER A 175 5.80 -18.48 -0.85
C SER A 175 6.34 -17.40 -1.80
N PRO A 176 7.45 -17.66 -2.51
CA PRO A 176 8.04 -16.70 -3.46
C PRO A 176 7.04 -16.15 -4.47
N ASP A 177 6.13 -16.99 -4.96
CA ASP A 177 5.13 -16.61 -5.97
C ASP A 177 4.12 -15.59 -5.44
N HIS A 178 3.93 -15.52 -4.11
CA HIS A 178 2.90 -14.69 -3.48
C HIS A 178 3.47 -13.47 -2.75
N VAL A 179 4.80 -13.35 -2.67
CA VAL A 179 5.49 -12.33 -1.89
C VAL A 179 5.09 -10.91 -2.28
N ASP A 180 4.80 -10.67 -3.55
CA ASP A 180 4.58 -9.32 -4.08
C ASP A 180 3.20 -8.74 -3.75
N TYR A 181 2.22 -9.58 -3.42
CA TYR A 181 0.82 -9.17 -3.17
C TYR A 181 0.21 -9.75 -1.89
N ALA A 182 0.90 -10.68 -1.22
CA ALA A 182 0.45 -11.20 0.07
C ALA A 182 0.37 -10.07 1.10
N ALA A 183 -0.75 -9.98 1.81
CA ALA A 183 -0.92 -9.06 2.91
C ALA A 183 -1.90 -9.61 3.95
N VAL A 184 -1.61 -9.31 5.22
CA VAL A 184 -2.50 -9.53 6.37
C VAL A 184 -2.41 -8.30 7.29
N GLY A 185 -3.37 -8.05 8.18
CA GLY A 185 -3.23 -6.96 9.14
C GLY A 185 -4.51 -6.32 9.65
N GLY A 186 -4.61 -5.00 9.57
CA GLY A 186 -5.81 -4.30 10.03
C GLY A 186 -7.00 -4.55 9.11
N ILE A 187 -6.94 -3.92 7.93
CA ILE A 187 -7.93 -4.03 6.85
C ILE A 187 -7.17 -4.47 5.60
N VAL A 188 -7.57 -5.57 4.99
CA VAL A 188 -6.90 -6.11 3.79
C VAL A 188 -7.95 -6.54 2.78
N LEU A 189 -8.07 -5.83 1.67
CA LEU A 189 -9.05 -6.11 0.62
C LEU A 189 -8.33 -6.45 -0.69
N ALA A 190 -8.94 -7.31 -1.49
CA ALA A 190 -8.43 -7.64 -2.82
C ALA A 190 -8.91 -6.60 -3.83
N ASP A 191 -10.20 -6.55 -4.13
CA ASP A 191 -10.77 -5.60 -5.09
C ASP A 191 -11.95 -4.84 -4.50
N SER A 192 -11.92 -3.50 -4.57
CA SER A 192 -12.97 -2.65 -4.00
C SER A 192 -13.03 -1.28 -4.67
N ASP A 193 -14.03 -1.12 -5.55
CA ASP A 193 -14.35 0.16 -6.17
C ASP A 193 -15.25 1.02 -5.27
N ASN A 194 -15.10 2.35 -5.33
CA ASN A 194 -15.77 3.33 -4.47
C ASN A 194 -15.56 3.09 -2.96
N LEU A 195 -14.43 2.48 -2.60
CA LEU A 195 -14.07 2.16 -1.22
C LEU A 195 -13.89 3.43 -0.38
N ARG A 196 -14.49 3.45 0.82
CA ARG A 196 -14.29 4.50 1.83
C ARG A 196 -13.81 3.87 3.14
N ILE A 197 -12.59 4.18 3.54
CA ILE A 197 -12.03 3.80 4.85
C ILE A 197 -11.73 5.06 5.64
N HIS A 198 -12.49 5.35 6.70
CA HIS A 198 -12.26 6.57 7.45
C HIS A 198 -12.49 6.52 8.95
N ASP A 199 -11.81 7.39 9.69
CA ASP A 199 -11.96 7.55 11.14
C ASP A 199 -11.71 6.26 11.96
N ASN A 200 -10.95 5.29 11.41
CA ASN A 200 -10.64 4.05 12.11
C ASN A 200 -9.37 4.17 12.96
N ALA A 201 -9.31 3.44 14.07
CA ALA A 201 -8.10 3.22 14.86
C ALA A 201 -7.55 1.80 14.60
N ILE A 202 -6.45 1.72 13.87
CA ILE A 202 -5.83 0.46 13.43
C ILE A 202 -4.48 0.29 14.12
N LEU A 203 -4.44 -0.52 15.18
CA LEU A 203 -3.40 -0.45 16.21
C LEU A 203 -2.75 -1.81 16.48
N GLY A 204 -1.43 -1.90 16.31
CA GLY A 204 -0.65 -3.03 16.82
C GLY A 204 -1.07 -4.41 16.30
N ASN A 205 -1.55 -4.50 15.06
CA ASN A 205 -1.80 -5.79 14.39
C ASN A 205 -0.45 -6.43 14.00
N GLY A 206 -0.37 -7.75 14.07
CA GLY A 206 0.86 -8.52 13.89
C GLY A 206 1.65 -8.71 15.18
N ALA A 207 1.96 -9.96 15.51
CA ALA A 207 2.88 -10.31 16.61
C ALA A 207 4.34 -10.01 16.22
N GLU A 208 5.22 -9.92 17.23
CA GLU A 208 6.65 -9.66 17.00
C GLU A 208 7.31 -10.83 16.26
N GLU A 209 6.80 -12.05 16.41
CA GLU A 209 7.32 -13.24 15.74
C GLU A 209 6.78 -13.41 14.31
N THR A 210 5.89 -12.52 13.85
CA THR A 210 5.24 -12.67 12.54
C THR A 210 6.17 -12.27 11.40
N LEU A 211 6.52 -13.26 10.56
CA LEU A 211 7.31 -13.09 9.34
C LEU A 211 6.48 -12.79 8.08
N TYR A 212 5.17 -12.57 8.22
CA TYR A 212 4.27 -12.21 7.11
C TYR A 212 4.18 -10.69 6.89
N PRO A 213 3.88 -10.23 5.67
CA PRO A 213 3.60 -8.83 5.35
C PRO A 213 2.38 -8.30 6.11
N ILE A 214 2.65 -7.69 7.26
CA ILE A 214 1.63 -7.04 8.06
C ILE A 214 1.43 -5.60 7.60
N CYS A 215 0.20 -5.28 7.20
CA CYS A 215 -0.22 -3.94 6.80
C CYS A 215 -1.22 -3.32 7.80
N GLY A 216 -1.25 -2.00 7.88
CA GLY A 216 -2.36 -1.30 8.53
C GLY A 216 -3.62 -1.38 7.67
N ILE A 217 -3.53 -0.79 6.48
CA ILE A 217 -4.55 -0.86 5.43
C ILE A 217 -3.85 -1.37 4.17
N TYR A 218 -4.45 -2.35 3.51
CA TYR A 218 -4.00 -2.86 2.22
C TYR A 218 -5.19 -3.01 1.27
N LEU A 219 -5.00 -2.52 0.05
CA LEU A 219 -5.89 -2.76 -1.08
C LEU A 219 -5.03 -3.18 -2.26
N MET A 220 -5.34 -4.34 -2.84
CA MET A 220 -4.66 -4.78 -4.05
C MET A 220 -5.15 -3.98 -5.26
N HIS A 221 -6.45 -3.92 -5.49
CA HIS A 221 -7.09 -3.27 -6.63
C HIS A 221 -8.27 -2.37 -6.22
N GLY A 222 -8.47 -1.22 -6.87
CA GLY A 222 -9.75 -0.49 -6.78
C GLY A 222 -9.77 0.92 -7.38
N GLU A 223 -10.93 1.38 -7.83
CA GLU A 223 -11.16 2.72 -8.38
C GLU A 223 -11.88 3.63 -7.36
N ASN A 224 -11.60 4.93 -7.38
CA ASN A 224 -12.24 5.93 -6.50
C ASN A 224 -12.10 5.61 -4.99
N VAL A 225 -10.89 5.21 -4.60
CA VAL A 225 -10.57 4.81 -3.24
C VAL A 225 -10.35 6.04 -2.35
N ALA A 226 -10.96 6.06 -1.16
CA ALA A 226 -10.76 7.11 -0.16
C ALA A 226 -10.29 6.51 1.17
N VAL A 227 -9.12 6.95 1.65
CA VAL A 227 -8.56 6.59 2.95
C VAL A 227 -8.36 7.87 3.76
N GLU A 228 -9.25 8.15 4.71
CA GLU A 228 -9.36 9.48 5.32
C GLU A 228 -9.35 9.41 6.86
N ASN A 229 -8.60 10.29 7.54
CA ASN A 229 -8.66 10.49 9.00
C ASN A 229 -8.40 9.22 9.84
N ASN A 230 -7.71 8.21 9.31
CA ASN A 230 -7.41 7.00 10.06
C ASN A 230 -6.17 7.19 10.94
N ARG A 231 -6.16 6.53 12.09
CA ARG A 231 -4.97 6.38 12.94
C ARG A 231 -4.41 4.97 12.78
N VAL A 232 -3.30 4.86 12.06
CA VAL A 232 -2.61 3.59 11.79
C VAL A 232 -1.30 3.60 12.58
N THR A 233 -1.15 2.72 13.59
CA THR A 233 0.03 2.79 14.46
C THR A 233 0.50 1.42 14.92
N GLY A 234 1.82 1.17 14.80
CA GLY A 234 2.47 0.01 15.42
C GLY A 234 2.10 -1.35 14.81
N ASN A 235 1.44 -1.36 13.64
CA ASN A 235 1.16 -2.58 12.90
C ASN A 235 2.48 -3.15 12.32
N GLY A 236 2.65 -4.46 12.36
CA GLY A 236 3.81 -5.10 11.73
C GLY A 236 5.13 -4.76 12.39
N LYS A 237 5.21 -4.91 13.73
CA LYS A 237 6.45 -4.71 14.49
C LYS A 237 7.63 -5.46 13.85
N ARG A 238 8.82 -4.88 14.03
CA ARG A 238 10.07 -5.49 13.60
C ARG A 238 10.24 -6.84 14.29
N PRO A 239 10.45 -7.94 13.53
CA PRO A 239 10.75 -9.22 14.14
C PRO A 239 12.06 -9.18 14.91
N THR A 240 12.11 -9.90 16.02
CA THR A 240 13.35 -10.05 16.83
C THR A 240 14.31 -11.08 16.24
N THR A 241 13.98 -11.67 15.08
CA THR A 241 14.77 -12.72 14.42
C THR A 241 15.65 -12.12 13.33
N ASP A 242 16.77 -12.79 13.05
CA ASP A 242 17.66 -12.44 11.94
C ASP A 242 17.18 -13.01 10.59
N THR A 243 16.03 -13.70 10.58
CA THR A 243 15.47 -14.29 9.36
C THR A 243 15.04 -13.17 8.40
N PRO A 244 15.51 -13.19 7.14
CA PRO A 244 15.06 -12.24 6.13
C PRO A 244 13.53 -12.25 6.03
N PHE A 245 12.94 -11.08 6.17
CA PHE A 245 11.51 -10.89 5.96
C PHE A 245 11.21 -10.89 4.46
N LEU A 246 10.16 -11.59 4.03
CA LEU A 246 9.70 -11.60 2.63
C LEU A 246 8.33 -10.94 2.53
N GLY A 247 8.12 -10.18 1.45
CA GLY A 247 6.89 -9.43 1.18
C GLY A 247 7.01 -7.95 1.48
N HIS A 248 5.91 -7.21 1.31
CA HIS A 248 5.88 -5.78 1.54
C HIS A 248 5.04 -5.41 2.78
N ARG A 249 5.59 -4.53 3.63
CA ARG A 249 4.88 -3.99 4.81
C ARG A 249 4.53 -2.53 4.62
N PHE A 250 3.29 -2.19 4.95
CA PHE A 250 2.75 -0.86 4.75
C PHE A 250 1.94 -0.36 5.94
N GLY A 251 2.09 0.92 6.25
CA GLY A 251 1.07 1.64 7.00
C GLY A 251 -0.24 1.64 6.20
N ILE A 252 -0.17 2.22 5.00
CA ILE A 252 -1.22 2.19 3.97
C ILE A 252 -0.57 1.74 2.66
N GLY A 253 -1.02 0.61 2.11
CA GLY A 253 -0.59 0.09 0.81
C GLY A 253 -1.75 0.02 -0.16
N LEU A 254 -1.70 0.81 -1.22
CA LEU A 254 -2.66 0.82 -2.32
C LEU A 254 -1.89 0.43 -3.58
N MET A 255 -2.01 -0.83 -4.00
CA MET A 255 -1.08 -1.43 -4.96
C MET A 255 -1.46 -1.18 -6.42
N LEU A 256 -2.75 -1.11 -6.71
CA LEU A 256 -3.27 -0.80 -8.03
C LEU A 256 -4.59 -0.05 -7.90
N VAL A 257 -4.51 1.28 -7.83
CA VAL A 257 -5.71 2.13 -7.83
C VAL A 257 -5.98 2.82 -9.15
N GLY A 258 -7.25 3.08 -9.40
CA GLY A 258 -7.70 3.80 -10.58
C GLY A 258 -8.11 2.87 -11.71
N ARG A 259 -7.93 3.31 -12.95
CA ARG A 259 -8.57 2.66 -14.10
C ARG A 259 -8.07 1.24 -14.30
N ARG A 260 -9.01 0.29 -14.40
CA ARG A 260 -8.74 -1.05 -14.95
C ARG A 260 -8.33 -0.89 -16.41
N LEU A 261 -7.08 -1.25 -16.73
CA LEU A 261 -6.66 -1.42 -18.12
C LEU A 261 -7.25 -2.74 -18.63
N GLY A 262 -8.22 -2.65 -19.55
CA GLY A 262 -8.92 -3.83 -20.04
C GLY A 262 -8.13 -4.61 -21.09
N GLY A 263 -7.90 -5.90 -20.80
CA GLY A 263 -7.73 -6.99 -21.78
C GLY A 263 -8.93 -7.96 -21.82
N LEU A 264 -10.00 -7.68 -21.06
CA LEU A 264 -11.23 -8.48 -21.11
C LEU A 264 -12.04 -8.11 -22.36
N PRO A 265 -12.45 -9.09 -23.20
CA PRO A 265 -13.08 -8.85 -24.49
C PRO A 265 -14.41 -8.09 -24.44
N ASP A 266 -14.99 -7.88 -23.26
CA ASP A 266 -16.28 -7.21 -23.04
C ASP A 266 -16.27 -6.18 -21.90
N ALA A 267 -15.10 -5.78 -21.37
CA ALA A 267 -15.06 -4.74 -20.34
C ALA A 267 -15.56 -3.41 -20.95
N PRO A 268 -16.63 -2.79 -20.42
CA PRO A 268 -17.11 -1.53 -20.94
C PRO A 268 -15.98 -0.50 -20.80
N MET A 269 -15.56 0.07 -21.93
CA MET A 269 -14.69 1.24 -21.97
C MET A 269 -15.29 2.31 -21.05
N ILE A 270 -14.70 2.51 -19.87
CA ILE A 270 -15.13 3.59 -18.98
C ILE A 270 -14.83 4.90 -19.71
N GLU A 271 -15.87 5.70 -19.97
CA GLU A 271 -15.75 6.98 -20.65
C GLU A 271 -14.70 7.84 -19.92
N GLY A 272 -13.72 8.34 -20.67
CA GLY A 272 -12.59 9.11 -20.15
C GLY A 272 -12.98 10.37 -19.34
N ASP A 273 -14.25 10.79 -19.40
CA ASP A 273 -14.82 11.93 -18.68
C ASP A 273 -15.57 11.58 -17.38
N ALA A 274 -15.66 10.30 -16.99
CA ALA A 274 -16.15 9.87 -15.67
C ALA A 274 -15.08 10.07 -14.56
N ARG A 275 -14.46 11.27 -14.51
CA ARG A 275 -13.21 11.66 -13.81
C ARG A 275 -13.23 11.51 -12.27
N MET A 276 -13.45 10.31 -11.77
CA MET A 276 -13.16 9.98 -10.39
C MET A 276 -11.64 9.84 -10.24
N PRO A 277 -11.05 10.31 -9.12
CA PRO A 277 -9.65 10.04 -8.85
C PRO A 277 -9.43 8.55 -8.65
N ALA A 278 -8.21 8.10 -8.93
CA ALA A 278 -7.75 6.79 -8.52
C ALA A 278 -7.80 6.65 -7.00
N ALA A 279 -7.23 7.61 -6.27
CA ALA A 279 -7.25 7.60 -4.80
C ALA A 279 -7.20 8.99 -4.16
N ARG A 280 -7.77 9.05 -2.93
CA ARG A 280 -7.63 10.16 -1.99
C ARG A 280 -7.12 9.62 -0.65
N VAL A 281 -6.01 10.14 -0.15
CA VAL A 281 -5.42 9.80 1.15
C VAL A 281 -5.28 11.07 1.96
N ARG A 282 -6.15 11.28 2.96
CA ARG A 282 -6.25 12.59 3.63
C ARG A 282 -6.30 12.50 5.15
N GLY A 283 -5.62 13.40 5.85
CA GLY A 283 -5.76 13.57 7.30
C GLY A 283 -5.36 12.34 8.14
N ASN A 284 -4.68 11.34 7.55
CA ASN A 284 -4.29 10.14 8.27
C ASN A 284 -3.06 10.40 9.14
N VAL A 285 -2.99 9.69 10.27
CA VAL A 285 -1.79 9.61 11.10
C VAL A 285 -1.26 8.18 11.05
N VAL A 286 -0.15 7.99 10.35
CA VAL A 286 0.45 6.70 10.09
C VAL A 286 1.83 6.64 10.72
N HIS A 287 1.99 5.74 11.68
CA HIS A 287 3.28 5.41 12.27
C HIS A 287 3.54 3.91 12.09
N HIS A 288 4.34 3.60 11.07
CA HIS A 288 4.63 2.22 10.70
C HIS A 288 6.07 1.86 11.13
N PRO A 289 6.24 0.87 12.03
CA PRO A 289 7.55 0.55 12.61
C PRO A 289 8.50 -0.12 11.61
N MET A 290 8.00 -0.77 10.56
CA MET A 290 8.82 -1.49 9.59
C MET A 290 8.14 -1.48 8.23
N GLY A 291 8.79 -0.94 7.19
CA GLY A 291 8.21 -0.72 5.88
C GLY A 291 7.79 0.73 5.64
N LYS A 292 7.08 0.95 4.52
CA LYS A 292 6.67 2.28 4.10
C LYS A 292 5.47 2.75 4.93
N ALA A 293 5.39 4.03 5.22
CA ALA A 293 4.19 4.61 5.79
C ALA A 293 3.07 4.68 4.74
N LEU A 294 3.42 5.02 3.49
CA LEU A 294 2.50 5.03 2.35
C LEU A 294 3.16 4.40 1.12
N GLN A 295 2.46 3.46 0.49
CA GLN A 295 2.67 3.08 -0.89
C GLN A 295 1.37 3.30 -1.67
N LEU A 296 1.45 4.01 -2.79
CA LEU A 296 0.31 4.35 -3.63
C LEU A 296 0.69 4.22 -5.10
N HIS A 297 0.23 3.15 -5.74
CA HIS A 297 0.52 2.82 -7.12
C HIS A 297 -0.80 2.74 -7.92
N GLY A 298 -0.81 3.23 -9.16
CA GLY A 298 -2.06 3.26 -9.93
C GLY A 298 -2.04 4.12 -11.19
N ILE A 299 -3.23 4.35 -11.76
CA ILE A 299 -3.45 5.12 -12.99
C ILE A 299 -4.63 6.07 -12.77
N GLY A 300 -4.39 7.37 -12.86
CA GLY A 300 -5.44 8.39 -12.69
C GLY A 300 -5.09 9.41 -11.62
N PRO A 301 -5.94 10.42 -11.36
CA PRO A 301 -5.66 11.44 -10.35
C PRO A 301 -5.48 10.88 -8.94
N MET A 302 -4.41 11.28 -8.26
CA MET A 302 -4.10 10.88 -6.88
C MET A 302 -3.94 12.12 -5.99
N PHE A 303 -4.61 12.11 -4.85
CA PHE A 303 -4.61 13.24 -3.91
C PHE A 303 -4.15 12.76 -2.52
N VAL A 304 -3.06 13.33 -2.01
CA VAL A 304 -2.48 13.00 -0.70
C VAL A 304 -2.29 14.27 0.12
N GLU A 305 -3.17 14.50 1.08
CA GLU A 305 -3.31 15.83 1.71
C GLU A 305 -3.38 15.78 3.24
N GLY A 306 -2.57 16.60 3.91
CA GLY A 306 -2.71 16.83 5.35
C GLY A 306 -2.43 15.61 6.24
N ASN A 307 -1.61 14.67 5.78
CA ASN A 307 -1.28 13.45 6.53
C ASN A 307 -0.02 13.62 7.38
N VAL A 308 0.14 12.74 8.37
CA VAL A 308 1.39 12.51 9.11
C VAL A 308 1.88 11.10 8.79
N PHE A 309 3.02 10.99 8.13
CA PHE A 309 3.66 9.72 7.76
C PHE A 309 4.96 9.53 8.51
N VAL A 310 5.08 8.45 9.28
CA VAL A 310 6.29 8.09 10.02
C VAL A 310 6.69 6.66 9.70
N ALA A 311 7.90 6.47 9.20
CA ALA A 311 8.50 5.16 8.93
C ALA A 311 9.86 5.02 9.62
N LYS A 312 10.21 3.80 10.04
CA LYS A 312 11.39 3.54 10.88
C LYS A 312 12.37 2.47 10.39
N ALA A 313 11.96 1.55 9.54
CA ALA A 313 12.84 0.48 9.08
C ALA A 313 12.43 0.03 7.69
N ARG A 314 13.29 -0.68 6.97
CA ARG A 314 12.95 -1.26 5.68
C ARG A 314 11.93 -2.39 5.87
N GLY A 315 11.03 -2.53 4.91
CA GLY A 315 10.00 -3.57 4.92
C GLY A 315 10.16 -4.64 3.85
N VAL A 316 11.31 -4.72 3.15
CA VAL A 316 11.57 -5.65 2.03
C VAL A 316 13.09 -5.93 1.98
N PRO A 317 13.60 -7.12 1.60
CA PRO A 317 15.02 -7.34 1.35
C PRO A 317 15.62 -6.44 0.26
N VAL A 318 16.95 -6.37 0.20
CA VAL A 318 17.77 -5.56 -0.72
C VAL A 318 17.70 -6.06 -2.18
N VAL A 319 16.51 -6.03 -2.80
CA VAL A 319 16.36 -6.39 -4.23
C VAL A 319 16.19 -5.16 -5.11
N ASP A 320 15.49 -4.12 -4.63
CA ASP A 320 15.33 -2.85 -5.34
C ASP A 320 15.49 -1.66 -4.38
N ASP A 321 16.56 -0.88 -4.55
CA ASP A 321 16.84 0.34 -3.78
C ASP A 321 16.24 1.60 -4.44
N SER A 322 15.57 1.47 -5.59
CA SER A 322 14.98 2.60 -6.32
C SER A 322 13.65 3.10 -5.78
N THR A 323 13.08 2.40 -4.79
CA THR A 323 11.78 2.75 -4.18
C THR A 323 11.92 3.66 -2.96
N GLY A 324 10.93 4.53 -2.74
CA GLY A 324 10.91 5.39 -1.54
C GLY A 324 10.83 4.59 -0.25
N ARG A 325 11.59 4.96 0.78
CA ARG A 325 11.61 4.28 2.09
C ARG A 325 10.42 4.60 2.99
N CYS A 326 9.89 5.83 2.94
CA CYS A 326 8.78 6.28 3.78
C CYS A 326 7.50 6.45 2.96
N VAL A 327 7.57 7.20 1.87
CA VAL A 327 6.47 7.44 0.94
C VAL A 327 6.90 7.04 -0.46
N ASP A 328 6.10 6.23 -1.13
CA ASP A 328 6.32 5.81 -2.50
C ASP A 328 5.03 5.95 -3.31
N ILE A 329 5.00 6.92 -4.23
CA ILE A 329 3.86 7.17 -5.12
C ILE A 329 4.31 6.96 -6.56
N HIS A 330 3.61 6.09 -7.26
CA HIS A 330 3.82 5.84 -8.68
C HIS A 330 2.51 5.89 -9.45
N ASN A 331 2.40 6.86 -10.36
CA ASN A 331 1.23 7.05 -11.19
C ASN A 331 1.58 6.81 -12.66
N LEU A 332 1.07 5.73 -13.25
CA LEU A 332 1.33 5.43 -14.65
C LEU A 332 0.50 6.31 -15.60
N GLY A 333 -0.40 7.15 -15.07
CA GLY A 333 -1.19 8.07 -15.87
C GLY A 333 -0.31 9.08 -16.62
N GLN A 334 -0.71 9.39 -17.85
CA GLN A 334 0.03 10.17 -18.82
C GLN A 334 -0.61 11.55 -19.02
N SER A 335 0.22 12.57 -19.24
CA SER A 335 -0.26 13.87 -19.69
C SER A 335 -0.72 13.82 -21.15
N PRO A 336 -1.70 14.65 -21.56
CA PRO A 336 -2.07 14.81 -22.97
C PRO A 336 -0.86 15.16 -23.86
N GLU A 337 0.06 15.99 -23.37
CA GLU A 337 1.25 16.40 -24.11
C GLU A 337 2.23 15.23 -24.32
N LEU A 338 2.36 14.33 -23.34
CA LEU A 338 3.12 13.10 -23.51
C LEU A 338 2.44 12.18 -24.52
N ILE A 339 1.11 12.06 -24.45
CA ILE A 339 0.32 11.26 -25.40
C ILE A 339 0.55 11.74 -26.84
N ASP A 340 0.50 13.05 -27.07
CA ASP A 340 0.76 13.66 -28.36
C ASP A 340 2.22 13.48 -28.83
N SER A 341 3.18 13.34 -27.91
CA SER A 341 4.60 13.14 -28.24
C SER A 341 4.95 11.72 -28.71
N ALA A 342 4.05 10.75 -28.49
CA ALA A 342 4.17 9.34 -28.88
C ALA A 342 5.43 8.60 -28.37
N SER A 343 6.19 9.17 -27.44
CA SER A 343 7.36 8.50 -26.84
C SER A 343 7.61 8.94 -25.40
N ILE A 344 7.87 7.98 -24.51
CA ILE A 344 8.31 8.25 -23.15
C ILE A 344 9.82 8.48 -23.15
N PRO A 345 10.31 9.65 -22.70
CA PRO A 345 11.74 9.89 -22.53
C PRO A 345 12.36 8.90 -21.54
N GLY A 346 13.53 8.34 -21.85
CA GLY A 346 14.17 7.32 -21.01
C GLY A 346 14.54 7.80 -19.60
N ASP A 347 14.69 9.11 -19.41
CA ASP A 347 14.89 9.78 -18.12
C ASP A 347 13.60 9.98 -17.31
N LEU A 348 12.44 9.67 -17.88
CA LEU A 348 11.14 9.59 -17.18
C LEU A 348 10.65 8.13 -17.03
N GLY A 349 11.16 7.21 -17.84
CA GLY A 349 10.73 5.81 -17.95
C GLY A 349 11.24 4.89 -16.83
N PHE A 350 11.13 5.28 -15.57
CA PHE A 350 11.49 4.41 -14.44
C PHE A 350 10.29 3.56 -14.01
N LEU A 351 10.28 2.26 -14.28
CA LEU A 351 9.27 1.35 -13.72
C LEU A 351 9.86 0.61 -12.51
N PRO A 352 9.35 0.79 -11.28
CA PRO A 352 9.77 0.00 -10.14
C PRO A 352 9.27 -1.44 -10.25
N THR A 353 10.03 -2.35 -9.64
CA THR A 353 9.66 -3.76 -9.49
C THR A 353 9.02 -3.94 -8.09
N PRO A 354 7.95 -4.74 -7.92
CA PRO A 354 7.34 -5.65 -8.89
C PRO A 354 6.27 -5.02 -9.80
N PRO A 355 6.10 -5.56 -11.01
CA PRO A 355 5.13 -5.12 -12.00
C PRO A 355 3.72 -5.61 -11.68
N LEU A 356 3.09 -5.11 -10.61
CA LEU A 356 1.67 -5.42 -10.38
C LEU A 356 0.75 -4.80 -11.44
N LEU A 357 1.30 -3.91 -12.28
CA LEU A 357 0.58 -3.05 -13.20
C LEU A 357 1.01 -3.21 -14.66
N TRP A 358 2.30 -3.48 -14.88
CA TRP A 358 2.90 -3.47 -16.21
C TRP A 358 4.25 -4.18 -16.18
N ASP A 359 4.46 -5.19 -17.02
CA ASP A 359 5.74 -5.89 -17.16
C ASP A 359 6.86 -4.87 -17.45
N PRO A 360 7.92 -4.76 -16.62
CA PRO A 360 8.98 -3.79 -16.84
C PRO A 360 9.83 -4.15 -18.09
N ALA A 361 9.72 -5.38 -18.60
CA ALA A 361 10.34 -5.80 -19.85
C ALA A 361 9.63 -5.24 -21.08
N GLU A 362 8.34 -4.88 -20.96
CA GLU A 362 7.56 -4.28 -22.04
C GLU A 362 7.60 -2.75 -21.95
N PRO A 363 7.91 -2.03 -23.04
CA PRO A 363 7.88 -0.58 -23.03
C PRO A 363 6.44 -0.10 -22.77
N LEU A 364 6.26 0.72 -21.72
CA LEU A 364 4.95 1.32 -21.41
C LEU A 364 4.46 2.11 -22.65
N PRO A 365 3.33 1.74 -23.27
CA PRO A 365 2.85 2.39 -24.46
C PRO A 365 2.37 3.80 -24.12
N VAL A 366 2.56 4.71 -25.06
CA VAL A 366 1.89 6.00 -25.02
C VAL A 366 0.47 5.80 -25.53
N ASP A 367 -0.51 5.85 -24.64
CA ASP A 367 -1.89 5.43 -24.95
C ASP A 367 -2.92 6.34 -24.23
N PRO A 368 -3.93 6.87 -24.96
CA PRO A 368 -5.03 7.64 -24.39
C PRO A 368 -5.77 6.98 -23.20
N MET A 369 -5.73 5.65 -23.08
CA MET A 369 -6.30 4.92 -21.94
C MET A 369 -5.63 5.29 -20.61
N PHE A 370 -4.35 5.68 -20.64
CA PHE A 370 -3.61 6.15 -19.48
C PHE A 370 -3.79 7.65 -19.21
N ALA A 371 -4.67 8.36 -19.91
CA ALA A 371 -4.82 9.80 -19.70
C ALA A 371 -5.10 10.16 -18.24
N ASP A 372 -4.44 11.23 -17.78
CA ASP A 372 -4.53 11.85 -16.45
C ASP A 372 -3.66 11.23 -15.35
N GLY A 373 -2.35 11.55 -15.36
CA GLY A 373 -1.41 11.19 -14.30
C GLY A 373 -1.27 12.20 -13.16
N ARG A 374 -2.26 13.02 -12.84
CA ARG A 374 -2.05 14.08 -11.85
C ARG A 374 -1.84 13.53 -10.44
N VAL A 375 -0.77 13.94 -9.78
CA VAL A 375 -0.51 13.67 -8.36
C VAL A 375 -0.45 15.00 -7.62
N LEU A 376 -1.25 15.14 -6.57
CA LEU A 376 -1.15 16.25 -5.61
C LEU A 376 -0.73 15.69 -4.25
N PHE A 377 0.46 16.04 -3.80
CA PHE A 377 0.98 15.74 -2.47
C PHE A 377 1.20 17.04 -1.69
N THR A 378 0.31 17.37 -0.76
CA THR A 378 0.36 18.69 -0.09
C THR A 378 0.00 18.72 1.38
N GLY A 379 0.64 19.62 2.13
CA GLY A 379 0.36 19.85 3.54
C GLY A 379 0.70 18.66 4.44
N ASN A 380 1.52 17.72 3.98
CA ASN A 380 1.88 16.52 4.73
C ASN A 380 3.12 16.77 5.61
N GLN A 381 3.19 16.03 6.72
CA GLN A 381 4.39 15.89 7.54
C GLN A 381 4.94 14.49 7.37
N VAL A 382 6.18 14.37 6.93
CA VAL A 382 6.82 13.09 6.63
C VAL A 382 8.08 12.98 7.48
N ARG A 383 8.19 11.89 8.24
CA ARG A 383 9.35 11.59 9.06
C ARG A 383 9.89 10.20 8.77
N TYR A 384 11.18 10.13 8.50
CA TYR A 384 11.90 8.87 8.40
C TYR A 384 13.01 8.83 9.45
N SER A 385 13.03 7.76 10.24
CA SER A 385 14.04 7.56 11.28
C SER A 385 14.51 6.11 11.24
N PRO A 386 15.51 5.78 10.40
CA PRO A 386 15.94 4.41 10.18
C PRO A 386 16.49 3.79 11.48
N GLU A 387 16.08 2.55 11.77
CA GLU A 387 16.50 1.77 12.92
C GLU A 387 17.19 0.47 12.46
N GLY A 388 18.24 0.06 13.17
CA GLY A 388 18.99 -1.17 12.90
C GLY A 388 20.12 -1.01 11.86
N ALA A 389 20.57 -2.12 11.27
CA ALA A 389 21.73 -2.16 10.36
C ALA A 389 21.50 -1.53 8.97
N GLU A 390 20.33 -0.95 8.72
CA GLU A 390 19.86 -0.52 7.39
C GLU A 390 19.93 1.00 7.22
N THR A 391 21.12 1.55 7.39
CA THR A 391 21.32 3.00 7.38
C THR A 391 22.09 3.50 6.16
N GLY A 392 22.73 2.63 5.38
CA GLY A 392 23.49 3.02 4.18
C GLY A 392 22.79 2.71 2.85
N GLY A 393 23.15 3.46 1.80
CA GLY A 393 22.72 3.19 0.42
C GLY A 393 21.25 3.48 0.14
N ILE A 394 20.66 4.46 0.82
CA ILE A 394 19.27 4.83 0.59
C ILE A 394 19.20 5.79 -0.60
N GLN A 395 18.75 5.32 -1.76
CA GLN A 395 18.64 6.17 -2.94
C GLN A 395 17.62 7.31 -2.75
N CYS A 396 16.43 7.00 -2.22
CA CYS A 396 15.45 8.00 -1.85
C CYS A 396 14.59 7.62 -0.63
N VAL A 397 14.27 8.61 0.22
CA VAL A 397 13.33 8.42 1.33
C VAL A 397 11.88 8.55 0.85
N ASN A 398 11.63 9.54 -0.02
CA ASN A 398 10.33 9.87 -0.56
C ASN A 398 10.41 9.90 -2.08
N ARG A 399 9.53 9.16 -2.75
CA ARG A 399 9.46 9.12 -4.21
C ARG A 399 8.08 9.50 -4.71
N PHE A 400 8.06 10.41 -5.67
CA PHE A 400 6.86 10.84 -6.37
C PHE A 400 7.11 10.76 -7.87
N GLN A 401 6.42 9.83 -8.52
CA GLN A 401 6.58 9.62 -9.95
C GLN A 401 5.25 9.63 -10.68
N SER A 402 5.23 10.31 -11.83
CA SER A 402 4.10 10.23 -12.76
C SER A 402 4.49 10.50 -14.21
N TYR A 403 3.79 9.90 -15.17
CA TYR A 403 3.90 10.34 -16.58
C TYR A 403 3.02 11.57 -16.91
N GLY A 404 2.33 12.10 -15.89
CA GLY A 404 1.55 13.34 -15.91
C GLY A 404 2.20 14.49 -15.13
N ASP A 405 1.41 15.16 -14.28
CA ASP A 405 1.86 16.27 -13.41
C ASP A 405 2.05 15.78 -11.98
N VAL A 406 3.15 16.18 -11.33
CA VAL A 406 3.37 15.95 -9.89
C VAL A 406 3.53 17.29 -9.18
N ALA A 407 2.60 17.58 -8.27
CA ALA A 407 2.66 18.72 -7.38
C ALA A 407 3.04 18.28 -5.96
N VAL A 408 4.18 18.77 -5.46
CA VAL A 408 4.64 18.55 -4.08
C VAL A 408 4.68 19.91 -3.39
N LEU A 409 3.65 20.23 -2.61
CA LEU A 409 3.37 21.59 -2.13
C LEU A 409 3.21 21.66 -0.61
N ASP A 410 3.85 22.62 0.06
CA ASP A 410 3.57 22.93 1.47
C ASP A 410 3.84 21.75 2.45
N ASN A 411 4.76 20.85 2.12
CA ASN A 411 5.09 19.69 2.96
C ASN A 411 6.30 19.95 3.86
N GLN A 412 6.40 19.16 4.93
CA GLN A 412 7.57 19.11 5.79
C GLN A 412 8.15 17.70 5.80
N PHE A 413 9.43 17.57 5.44
CA PHE A 413 10.18 16.33 5.39
C PHE A 413 11.28 16.39 6.44
N PHE A 414 11.35 15.32 7.26
CA PHE A 414 12.32 15.20 8.34
C PHE A 414 12.98 13.82 8.27
N VAL A 415 14.28 13.81 8.11
CA VAL A 415 15.08 12.59 8.21
C VAL A 415 16.03 12.71 9.38
N ASP A 416 16.06 11.67 10.22
CA ASP A 416 16.83 11.66 11.45
C ASP A 416 17.52 10.30 11.61
N PHE A 417 18.85 10.27 11.47
CA PHE A 417 19.63 9.07 11.77
C PHE A 417 19.99 9.02 13.26
N PRO A 418 19.87 7.85 13.90
CA PRO A 418 20.45 7.64 15.22
C PRO A 418 21.97 7.99 15.23
N PRO A 419 22.48 8.63 16.30
CA PRO A 419 23.92 8.95 16.44
C PRO A 419 24.85 7.73 16.41
N GLU A 420 24.29 6.53 16.60
CA GLU A 420 25.02 5.27 16.73
C GLU A 420 25.21 4.56 15.37
N THR A 421 24.46 4.97 14.33
CA THR A 421 24.39 4.25 13.05
C THR A 421 25.02 5.06 11.93
N SER A 422 25.96 4.51 11.16
CA SER A 422 26.49 5.18 9.94
C SER A 422 25.50 5.07 8.79
N GLY A 423 25.20 6.17 8.09
CA GLY A 423 24.21 6.10 7.00
C GLY A 423 24.40 7.08 5.87
N SER A 424 23.96 6.69 4.69
CA SER A 424 24.00 7.51 3.47
C SER A 424 22.65 7.54 2.77
N ILE A 425 22.28 8.73 2.33
CA ILE A 425 21.07 8.99 1.56
C ILE A 425 21.50 9.76 0.31
N ASP A 426 21.11 9.30 -0.88
CA ASP A 426 21.35 10.10 -2.08
C ASP A 426 20.36 11.26 -2.13
N ASN A 427 19.05 10.98 -2.00
CA ASN A 427 18.02 12.00 -1.98
C ASN A 427 17.08 11.78 -0.79
N ASP A 428 16.72 12.83 -0.05
CA ASP A 428 15.50 12.68 0.77
C ASP A 428 14.32 12.49 -0.19
N THR A 429 14.06 13.47 -1.06
CA THR A 429 12.91 13.44 -1.95
C THR A 429 13.29 13.41 -3.43
N THR A 430 12.71 12.48 -4.18
CA THR A 430 12.83 12.41 -5.65
C THR A 430 11.46 12.65 -6.29
N VAL A 431 11.40 13.61 -7.21
CA VAL A 431 10.21 13.92 -8.01
C VAL A 431 10.52 13.78 -9.49
N VAL A 432 9.87 12.84 -10.17
CA VAL A 432 10.04 12.60 -11.61
C VAL A 432 8.70 12.68 -12.29
N ALA A 433 8.53 13.61 -13.22
CA ALA A 433 7.27 13.72 -13.95
C ALA A 433 7.37 14.37 -15.33
N TRP A 434 6.30 14.33 -16.11
CA TRP A 434 6.23 15.16 -17.33
C TRP A 434 6.25 16.65 -16.97
N SER A 435 5.44 17.06 -16.00
CA SER A 435 5.53 18.37 -15.35
C SER A 435 5.60 18.24 -13.84
N THR A 436 6.31 19.15 -13.18
CA THR A 436 6.31 19.22 -11.72
C THR A 436 6.20 20.64 -11.19
N ARG A 437 5.50 20.74 -10.07
CA ARG A 437 5.39 21.93 -9.22
C ARG A 437 5.80 21.54 -7.80
N THR A 438 7.08 21.72 -7.48
CA THR A 438 7.65 21.41 -6.17
C THR A 438 7.92 22.71 -5.42
N ALA A 439 7.02 23.12 -4.53
CA ALA A 439 7.10 24.44 -3.93
C ALA A 439 6.69 24.54 -2.46
N ASN A 440 7.28 25.52 -1.77
CA ASN A 440 7.00 25.84 -0.36
C ASN A 440 7.18 24.66 0.62
N ASN A 441 8.11 23.75 0.33
CA ASN A 441 8.41 22.62 1.20
C ASN A 441 9.59 22.93 2.12
N ARG A 442 9.64 22.22 3.24
CA ARG A 442 10.77 22.24 4.19
C ARG A 442 11.40 20.86 4.30
N TRP A 443 12.69 20.74 4.01
CA TRP A 443 13.51 19.57 4.31
C TRP A 443 14.42 19.81 5.50
N VAL A 444 14.54 18.81 6.36
CA VAL A 444 15.50 18.74 7.45
C VAL A 444 16.16 17.38 7.39
N ASP A 445 17.39 17.38 6.87
CA ASP A 445 18.25 16.24 6.70
C ASP A 445 19.27 16.15 7.84
N PRO A 446 19.81 14.95 8.08
CA PRO A 446 20.90 14.71 9.01
C PRO A 446 22.11 15.63 8.75
N ALA A 447 22.74 16.09 9.83
CA ALA A 447 23.98 16.87 9.76
C ALA A 447 25.13 16.04 9.18
N VAL A 448 26.04 16.68 8.46
CA VAL A 448 27.23 16.01 7.90
C VAL A 448 28.25 16.02 9.04
N ALA A 449 28.35 14.89 9.71
CA ALA A 449 29.58 14.49 10.35
C ALA A 449 29.91 13.16 9.69
N GLU A 450 31.14 12.94 9.22
CA GLU A 450 31.57 11.59 8.85
C GLU A 450 31.14 10.61 9.97
N PRO A 451 30.36 9.54 9.67
CA PRO A 451 30.13 8.91 8.36
C PRO A 451 28.76 9.18 7.69
N TYR A 452 28.08 10.29 8.02
CA TYR A 452 26.76 10.69 7.50
C TYR A 452 26.87 11.58 6.28
N TYR A 453 26.21 11.23 5.17
CA TYR A 453 25.93 12.21 4.13
C TYR A 453 24.56 11.99 3.49
N THR A 454 23.82 13.09 3.37
CA THR A 454 22.68 13.23 2.45
C THR A 454 23.20 14.04 1.27
N VAL A 455 23.19 13.48 0.06
CA VAL A 455 23.70 14.18 -1.13
C VAL A 455 22.80 15.37 -1.47
N ALA A 456 21.48 15.17 -1.55
CA ALA A 456 20.52 16.23 -1.82
C ALA A 456 19.26 16.09 -0.95
N SER A 457 18.68 17.22 -0.55
CA SER A 457 17.36 17.25 0.10
C SER A 457 16.27 16.88 -0.90
N ALA A 458 16.43 17.33 -2.14
CA ALA A 458 15.51 16.98 -3.20
C ALA A 458 16.17 16.95 -4.57
N THR A 459 15.74 16.02 -5.42
CA THR A 459 15.98 16.04 -6.86
C THR A 459 14.65 16.06 -7.59
N THR A 460 14.50 17.01 -8.51
CA THR A 460 13.31 17.14 -9.37
C THR A 460 13.72 17.02 -10.82
N ALA A 461 13.00 16.20 -11.60
CA ALA A 461 13.24 16.01 -13.03
C ALA A 461 11.92 16.07 -13.78
N ALA A 462 11.77 17.04 -14.69
CA ALA A 462 10.60 17.14 -15.55
C ALA A 462 10.87 17.93 -16.83
N ARG A 463 9.99 17.82 -17.82
CA ARG A 463 10.02 18.68 -19.03
C ARG A 463 9.63 20.11 -18.69
N MET A 464 8.63 20.26 -17.81
CA MET A 464 8.19 21.53 -17.25
C MET A 464 8.40 21.48 -15.73
N ASN A 465 9.53 22.00 -15.28
CA ASN A 465 9.95 21.90 -13.87
C ASN A 465 9.90 23.27 -13.18
N ILE A 466 8.92 23.44 -12.28
CA ILE A 466 8.86 24.57 -11.36
C ILE A 466 9.23 24.06 -9.98
N THR A 467 10.44 24.39 -9.54
CA THR A 467 10.90 24.14 -8.17
C THR A 467 11.17 25.49 -7.51
N ALA A 468 10.41 25.89 -6.48
CA ALA A 468 10.48 27.27 -5.99
C ALA A 468 10.10 27.41 -4.51
N LEU A 469 10.63 28.44 -3.84
CA LEU A 469 10.27 28.80 -2.46
C LEU A 469 10.48 27.68 -1.43
N ASN A 470 11.41 26.77 -1.72
CA ASN A 470 11.73 25.63 -0.88
C ASN A 470 12.83 26.00 0.13
N GLN A 471 12.79 25.36 1.30
CA GLN A 471 13.84 25.47 2.31
C GLN A 471 14.42 24.08 2.59
N ALA A 472 15.74 23.96 2.55
CA ALA A 472 16.41 22.69 2.67
C ALA A 472 17.71 22.84 3.48
N THR A 473 18.11 21.75 4.13
CA THR A 473 19.42 21.63 4.80
C THR A 473 20.54 21.24 3.83
N ARG A 474 20.20 20.69 2.66
CA ARG A 474 21.12 20.31 1.59
C ARG A 474 20.70 20.92 0.26
N CYS A 475 21.48 20.65 -0.78
CA CYS A 475 21.18 21.07 -2.13
C CYS A 475 19.83 20.54 -2.62
N ILE A 476 19.18 21.33 -3.47
CA ILE A 476 18.02 20.92 -4.25
C ILE A 476 18.46 20.90 -5.71
N HIS A 477 18.41 19.74 -6.34
CA HIS A 477 18.75 19.58 -7.75
C HIS A 477 17.50 19.72 -8.62
N VAL A 478 17.61 20.54 -9.67
CA VAL A 478 16.52 20.81 -10.61
C VAL A 478 17.00 20.45 -12.00
N MET A 479 16.38 19.44 -12.59
CA MET A 479 16.71 18.91 -13.91
C MET A 479 15.56 19.14 -14.87
N ILE A 480 15.92 19.55 -16.10
CA ILE A 480 15.00 19.62 -17.23
C ILE A 480 15.23 18.38 -18.10
N SER A 481 14.22 17.54 -18.21
CA SER A 481 14.26 16.33 -19.03
C SER A 481 14.20 16.69 -20.51
N GLY A 482 15.20 16.25 -21.30
CA GLY A 482 15.28 16.37 -22.75
C GLY A 482 15.34 17.80 -23.37
N VAL A 483 15.64 17.85 -24.67
CA VAL A 483 15.80 19.10 -25.44
C VAL A 483 14.43 19.57 -25.95
N LEU A 484 13.80 20.54 -25.30
CA LEU A 484 12.78 21.40 -25.93
C LEU A 484 13.45 22.72 -26.31
N PRO A 485 12.98 23.44 -27.35
CA PRO A 485 13.51 24.76 -27.67
C PRO A 485 13.37 25.61 -26.42
N ALA A 486 14.51 26.10 -25.92
CA ALA A 486 14.55 27.01 -24.79
C ALA A 486 13.47 28.07 -24.98
N ILE A 487 12.51 28.13 -24.06
CA ILE A 487 11.70 29.34 -23.92
C ILE A 487 12.72 30.42 -23.60
N ALA A 488 13.08 31.22 -24.60
CA ALA A 488 14.00 32.34 -24.43
C ALA A 488 13.42 33.24 -23.33
N GLY A 489 14.01 33.16 -22.15
CA GLY A 489 13.49 33.74 -20.91
C GLY A 489 12.72 32.74 -20.06
N ASN A 490 13.39 31.69 -19.56
CA ASN A 490 12.87 30.94 -18.43
C ASN A 490 13.03 31.81 -17.16
N PRO A 491 11.95 32.21 -16.45
CA PRO A 491 12.07 33.01 -15.23
C PRO A 491 12.68 32.25 -14.03
N VAL A 492 13.05 30.96 -14.21
CA VAL A 492 13.68 30.12 -13.18
C VAL A 492 14.99 30.71 -12.63
N ASP A 493 15.71 31.54 -13.41
CA ASP A 493 16.99 32.11 -12.99
C ASP A 493 16.92 33.23 -11.93
N TYR A 494 15.75 33.83 -11.66
CA TYR A 494 15.70 35.09 -10.91
C TYR A 494 15.29 35.01 -9.44
N ASN A 495 14.90 33.85 -8.90
CA ASN A 495 14.32 33.80 -7.55
C ASN A 495 14.77 32.62 -6.67
N GLN A 496 15.85 31.93 -7.03
CA GLN A 496 16.45 30.90 -6.19
C GLN A 496 17.75 31.41 -5.59
N THR A 497 17.88 31.35 -4.26
CA THR A 497 19.20 31.43 -3.61
C THR A 497 19.87 30.08 -3.81
N LEU A 498 20.60 29.94 -4.91
CA LEU A 498 21.48 28.80 -5.13
C LEU A 498 22.62 28.92 -4.10
N THR A 499 22.71 27.98 -3.17
CA THR A 499 24.00 27.70 -2.53
C THR A 499 24.76 26.88 -3.57
N ALA A 500 25.94 27.33 -4.00
CA ALA A 500 26.73 26.61 -4.97
C ALA A 500 27.00 25.18 -4.44
N CYS A 501 26.71 24.17 -5.26
CA CYS A 501 26.87 22.76 -4.90
C CYS A 501 28.21 22.18 -5.41
N ASP A 502 29.11 23.04 -5.92
CA ASP A 502 30.45 22.64 -6.33
C ASP A 502 31.45 22.96 -5.21
N ASP A 503 32.42 22.06 -5.04
CA ASP A 503 33.65 22.22 -4.24
C ASP A 503 34.54 23.36 -4.79
N GLU A 504 33.99 24.54 -5.05
CA GLU A 504 34.82 25.74 -5.04
C GLU A 504 35.08 26.07 -3.58
N GLU A 505 36.35 25.96 -3.17
CA GLU A 505 36.86 26.41 -1.88
C GLU A 505 36.47 27.88 -1.65
N GLU A 506 35.26 28.13 -1.16
CA GLU A 506 34.94 29.41 -0.55
C GLU A 506 35.55 29.41 0.84
N GLU A 507 36.68 30.12 0.98
CA GLU A 507 37.27 30.40 2.27
C GLU A 507 36.19 30.94 3.22
N PRO A 508 36.09 30.44 4.46
CA PRO A 508 35.09 30.89 5.40
C PRO A 508 35.32 32.38 5.71
N VAL A 509 34.38 33.22 5.30
CA VAL A 509 34.34 34.63 5.75
C VAL A 509 34.09 34.62 7.26
N PRO A 510 35.02 35.11 8.09
CA PRO A 510 34.83 35.09 9.54
C PRO A 510 33.71 36.08 9.89
N LEU A 511 32.62 35.56 10.44
CA LEU A 511 31.63 36.37 11.14
C LEU A 511 32.31 37.03 12.34
N ALA A 512 32.55 38.33 12.23
CA ALA A 512 32.96 39.14 13.38
C ALA A 512 31.81 39.14 14.42
N PRO A 513 32.12 38.89 15.71
CA PRO A 513 31.12 39.01 16.78
C PRO A 513 30.72 40.48 16.99
N PRO A 514 29.54 40.73 17.61
CA PRO A 514 28.86 42.03 17.64
C PRO A 514 29.66 43.18 18.24
#